data_AF-A0A537L8K0-F1
#
_entry.id   AF-A0A537L8K0-F1
#
_cell.length_a   1.000
_cell.length_b   1.000
_cell.length_c   1.000
_cell.angle_alpha   90.00
_cell.angle_beta   90.00
_cell.angle_gamma   90.00
#
_symmetry.space_group_name_H-M   'P 1'
#
loop_
_entity.id
_entity.type
_entity.pdbx_description
1 polymer ?
#
loop_
_entity_poly.entity_id
_entity_poly.type
_entity_poly.pdbx_seq_one_letter_code
_entity_poly.pdbx_strand_id
1 'polypeptide(L)'
;MLGWNPLLCPIAGGFAPFVRTLSGGQSLTGFEQLQPQMHDRWSAAFTFHLKNKPLIFAVRAMLTQLRGRAGTILVPTFEDGRAPLSPPSGQSKFNPPFYQRFAKFAGTPYEFEQLADITGTSTITADDAFSFTATGTVPQAKQFVTIFGIKREIVAVSGGGPYICKFRPKLTGGAPTAGTVTATAAGAASLNATLLDVAFQKGGPPEPGNFFSIGARLYSINTADLIAPNTYRLDIWPWLRADVAQGAEINFVSPACEMRLASDAEGTDTLRALALLKFGDVTLRFDEVA
;
A
#
# COMPACT_ATOMS: atom_id res chain seq x y z
N MET A 1 12.65 2.25 -17.31
CA MET A 1 11.50 1.65 -16.62
C MET A 1 10.47 2.74 -16.31
N LEU A 2 9.19 2.51 -16.61
CA LEU A 2 8.10 3.44 -16.28
C LEU A 2 7.70 3.29 -14.80
N GLY A 3 7.48 4.41 -14.10
CA GLY A 3 6.94 4.40 -12.73
C GLY A 3 5.43 4.21 -12.72
N TRP A 4 4.90 3.58 -11.68
CA TRP A 4 3.45 3.42 -11.51
C TRP A 4 2.75 4.78 -11.32
N ASN A 5 1.60 4.97 -11.98
CA ASN A 5 0.83 6.20 -11.82
C ASN A 5 0.02 6.13 -10.50
N PRO A 6 0.23 7.05 -9.54
CA PRO A 6 -0.41 6.99 -8.23
C PRO A 6 -1.93 7.17 -8.27
N LEU A 7 -2.50 7.67 -9.39
CA LEU A 7 -3.95 7.73 -9.57
C LEU A 7 -4.56 6.33 -9.77
N LEU A 8 -3.79 5.36 -10.25
CA LEU A 8 -4.26 4.01 -10.52
C LEU A 8 -4.15 3.16 -9.25
N CYS A 9 -5.27 3.05 -8.53
CA CYS A 9 -5.42 2.11 -7.44
C CYS A 9 -6.36 0.98 -7.89
N PRO A 10 -5.91 -0.29 -7.96
CA PRO A 10 -6.77 -1.40 -8.33
C PRO A 10 -7.82 -1.66 -7.26
N ILE A 11 -9.03 -2.03 -7.68
CA ILE A 11 -10.11 -2.46 -6.77
C ILE A 11 -10.03 -3.95 -6.43
N ALA A 12 -9.35 -4.72 -7.28
CA ALA A 12 -9.17 -6.14 -7.14
C ALA A 12 -7.92 -6.58 -7.91
N GLY A 13 -7.41 -7.75 -7.58
CA GLY A 13 -6.22 -8.30 -8.20
C GLY A 13 -5.08 -8.54 -7.23
N GLY A 14 -3.93 -8.89 -7.78
CA GLY A 14 -2.75 -9.20 -6.99
C GLY A 14 -1.68 -9.90 -7.82
N PHE A 15 -0.62 -10.27 -7.11
CA PHE A 15 0.47 -11.07 -7.63
C PHE A 15 0.16 -12.55 -7.42
N ALA A 16 0.48 -13.36 -8.42
CA ALA A 16 0.35 -14.80 -8.38
C ALA A 16 1.62 -15.45 -8.95
N PRO A 17 2.00 -16.63 -8.42
CA PRO A 17 3.07 -17.40 -9.01
C PRO A 17 2.73 -17.78 -10.45
N PHE A 18 3.68 -17.59 -11.35
CA PHE A 18 3.54 -17.89 -12.75
C PHE A 18 4.53 -18.96 -13.16
N VAL A 19 3.99 -20.17 -13.34
CA VAL A 19 4.73 -21.34 -13.80
C VAL A 19 4.43 -21.54 -15.28
N ARG A 20 5.45 -21.41 -16.13
CA ARG A 20 5.34 -21.81 -17.54
C ARG A 20 5.82 -23.24 -17.68
N THR A 21 4.96 -24.08 -18.25
CA THR A 21 5.39 -25.32 -18.88
C THR A 21 5.83 -25.00 -20.30
N LEU A 22 7.01 -25.50 -20.70
CA LEU A 22 7.39 -25.56 -22.10
C LEU A 22 6.86 -26.88 -22.65
N SER A 23 6.06 -26.78 -23.71
CA SER A 23 5.72 -27.92 -24.55
C SER A 23 6.87 -28.18 -25.52
N GLY A 24 7.26 -29.45 -25.69
CA GLY A 24 8.14 -29.89 -26.76
C GLY A 24 7.51 -29.85 -28.17
N GLY A 25 6.25 -29.44 -28.29
CA GLY A 25 5.45 -29.49 -29.51
C GLY A 25 4.62 -30.77 -29.64
N GLN A 26 3.70 -30.80 -30.61
CA GLN A 26 2.89 -31.99 -30.89
C GLN A 26 3.78 -33.15 -31.35
N SER A 27 3.66 -34.29 -30.66
CA SER A 27 4.31 -35.55 -31.06
C SER A 27 3.41 -36.34 -32.01
N LEU A 28 4.02 -37.02 -32.98
CA LEU A 28 3.34 -37.96 -33.89
C LEU A 28 2.68 -39.14 -33.15
N THR A 29 3.14 -39.42 -31.93
CA THR A 29 2.60 -40.50 -31.09
C THR A 29 1.45 -40.06 -30.18
N GLY A 30 1.13 -38.75 -30.15
CA GLY A 30 0.18 -38.17 -29.21
C GLY A 30 0.71 -37.96 -27.78
N PHE A 31 1.93 -38.42 -27.47
CA PHE A 31 2.58 -38.15 -26.18
C PHE A 31 3.35 -36.82 -26.21
N GLU A 32 2.93 -35.86 -25.39
CA GLU A 32 3.58 -34.55 -25.27
C GLU A 32 4.59 -34.54 -24.12
N GLN A 33 5.82 -34.09 -24.40
CA GLN A 33 6.80 -33.82 -23.35
C GLN A 33 6.59 -32.42 -22.80
N LEU A 34 6.20 -32.32 -21.53
CA LEU A 34 6.12 -31.07 -20.79
C LEU A 34 7.37 -30.92 -19.93
N GLN A 35 8.21 -29.94 -20.24
CA GLN A 35 9.32 -29.57 -19.37
C GLN A 35 8.90 -28.37 -18.51
N PRO A 36 8.84 -28.51 -17.17
CA PRO A 36 8.61 -27.37 -16.31
C PRO A 36 9.79 -26.41 -16.44
N GLN A 37 9.53 -25.13 -16.74
CA GLN A 37 10.58 -24.13 -16.54
C GLN A 37 10.74 -23.95 -15.04
N MET A 38 11.94 -24.20 -14.51
CA MET A 38 12.23 -23.97 -13.10
C MET A 38 12.32 -22.47 -12.75
N HIS A 39 12.13 -21.57 -13.72
CA HIS A 39 12.22 -20.15 -13.50
C HIS A 39 10.85 -19.61 -13.09
N ASP A 40 10.56 -19.76 -11.80
CA ASP A 40 9.38 -19.18 -11.17
C ASP A 40 9.33 -17.66 -11.33
N ARG A 41 8.23 -17.14 -11.88
CA ARG A 41 8.06 -15.71 -12.12
C ARG A 41 6.80 -15.21 -11.47
N TRP A 42 6.68 -13.90 -11.35
CA TRP A 42 5.42 -13.27 -11.00
C TRP A 42 4.56 -13.00 -12.24
N SER A 43 3.27 -13.28 -12.12
CA SER A 43 2.23 -12.66 -12.95
C SER A 43 1.34 -11.82 -12.04
N ALA A 44 0.89 -10.68 -12.54
CA ALA A 44 -0.01 -9.81 -11.81
C ALA A 44 -1.24 -9.51 -12.66
N ALA A 45 -2.42 -9.54 -12.04
CA ALA A 45 -3.66 -9.14 -12.68
C ALA A 45 -4.33 -8.10 -11.81
N PHE A 46 -4.69 -6.95 -12.38
CA PHE A 46 -5.27 -5.84 -11.66
C PHE A 46 -6.51 -5.32 -12.36
N THR A 47 -7.60 -5.18 -11.61
CA THR A 47 -8.85 -4.60 -12.09
C THR A 47 -8.98 -3.17 -11.57
N PHE A 48 -9.22 -2.23 -12.49
CA PHE A 48 -9.40 -0.81 -12.20
C PHE A 48 -10.82 -0.40 -12.52
N HIS A 49 -11.43 0.33 -11.59
CA HIS A 49 -12.77 0.85 -11.76
C HIS A 49 -12.72 2.32 -12.20
N LEU A 50 -13.02 2.57 -13.48
CA LEU A 50 -12.75 3.85 -14.13
C LEU A 50 -14.00 4.74 -14.15
N LYS A 51 -14.22 5.49 -13.05
CA LYS A 51 -15.39 6.37 -12.88
C LYS A 51 -15.22 7.78 -13.46
N ASN A 52 -13.99 8.21 -13.71
CA ASN A 52 -13.71 9.61 -14.05
C ASN A 52 -12.67 9.73 -15.19
N LYS A 53 -12.68 10.86 -15.88
CA LYS A 53 -11.77 11.16 -16.99
C LYS A 53 -10.28 11.09 -16.58
N PRO A 54 -9.85 11.61 -15.41
CA PRO A 54 -8.46 11.50 -14.97
C PRO A 54 -7.94 10.07 -14.92
N LEU A 55 -8.71 9.11 -14.38
CA LEU A 55 -8.32 7.70 -14.33
C LEU A 55 -8.18 7.09 -15.72
N ILE A 56 -9.12 7.41 -16.62
CA ILE A 56 -9.08 6.93 -18.01
C ILE A 56 -7.84 7.46 -18.74
N PHE A 57 -7.51 8.74 -18.54
CA PHE A 57 -6.30 9.33 -19.12
C PHE A 57 -5.03 8.75 -18.50
N ALA A 58 -5.02 8.45 -17.20
CA ALA A 58 -3.90 7.76 -16.56
C ALA A 58 -3.67 6.36 -17.16
N VAL A 59 -4.71 5.55 -17.34
CA VAL A 59 -4.59 4.22 -17.99
C VAL A 59 -4.12 4.37 -19.44
N ARG A 60 -4.71 5.28 -20.23
CA ARG A 60 -4.32 5.49 -21.63
C ARG A 60 -2.87 5.96 -21.75
N ALA A 61 -2.44 6.90 -20.91
CA ALA A 61 -1.06 7.37 -20.89
C ALA A 61 -0.11 6.23 -20.55
N MET A 62 -0.42 5.43 -19.54
CA MET A 62 0.37 4.25 -19.15
C MET A 62 0.49 3.24 -20.30
N LEU A 63 -0.62 2.85 -20.92
CA LEU A 63 -0.62 1.89 -22.04
C LEU A 63 0.11 2.44 -23.28
N THR A 64 0.01 3.75 -23.54
CA THR A 64 0.70 4.40 -24.67
C THR A 64 2.22 4.46 -24.43
N GLN A 65 2.66 4.70 -23.20
CA GLN A 65 4.07 4.69 -22.81
C GLN A 65 4.66 3.28 -22.82
N LEU A 66 3.88 2.27 -22.47
CA LEU A 66 4.29 0.86 -22.56
C LEU A 66 4.49 0.37 -24.00
N ARG A 67 3.84 0.99 -25.00
CA ARG A 67 3.95 0.61 -26.42
C ARG A 67 3.73 -0.90 -26.62
N GLY A 68 2.69 -1.46 -26.02
CA GLY A 68 2.45 -2.91 -25.98
C GLY A 68 3.36 -3.61 -24.97
N ARG A 69 3.94 -4.75 -25.35
CA ARG A 69 4.83 -5.56 -24.51
C ARG A 69 6.29 -5.10 -24.52
N ALA A 70 6.64 -4.12 -25.35
CA ALA A 70 8.01 -3.66 -25.52
C ALA A 70 8.50 -2.82 -24.33
N GLY A 71 7.61 -2.06 -23.70
CA GLY A 71 7.89 -1.26 -22.51
C GLY A 71 7.75 -2.07 -21.22
N THR A 72 8.45 -1.60 -20.19
CA THR A 72 8.38 -2.14 -18.84
C THR A 72 7.87 -1.09 -17.85
N ILE A 73 7.16 -1.55 -16.84
CA ILE A 73 6.61 -0.73 -15.75
C ILE A 73 6.91 -1.38 -14.41
N LEU A 74 7.22 -0.56 -13.42
CA LEU A 74 7.34 -0.99 -12.04
C LEU A 74 5.95 -1.09 -11.41
N VAL A 75 5.48 -2.31 -11.17
CA VAL A 75 4.15 -2.61 -10.62
C VAL A 75 4.27 -2.85 -9.11
N PRO A 76 3.70 -1.98 -8.26
CA PRO A 76 3.78 -2.16 -6.82
C PRO A 76 2.78 -3.20 -6.33
N THR A 77 3.04 -3.80 -5.17
CA THR A 77 2.05 -4.61 -4.46
C THR A 77 1.00 -3.71 -3.82
N PHE A 78 -0.28 -3.99 -4.06
CA PHE A 78 -1.41 -3.22 -3.50
C PHE A 78 -2.04 -3.90 -2.27
N GLU A 79 -1.27 -4.70 -1.53
CA GLU A 79 -1.81 -5.45 -0.41
C GLU A 79 -1.92 -4.59 0.85
N ASP A 80 -3.12 -4.10 1.10
CA ASP A 80 -3.54 -3.26 2.23
C ASP A 80 -3.51 -3.99 3.60
N GLY A 81 -2.81 -5.12 3.72
CA GLY A 81 -2.85 -5.98 4.90
C GLY A 81 -1.79 -7.09 5.03
N ARG A 82 -0.87 -7.25 4.08
CA ARG A 82 0.26 -8.20 4.20
C ARG A 82 1.65 -7.55 4.16
N ALA A 83 1.71 -6.23 4.33
CA ALA A 83 2.96 -5.66 4.82
C ALA A 83 3.16 -6.13 6.28
N PRO A 84 4.39 -6.27 6.81
CA PRO A 84 4.69 -6.59 8.22
C PRO A 84 4.15 -5.56 9.25
N LEU A 85 3.21 -4.72 8.83
CA LEU A 85 2.52 -3.74 9.61
C LEU A 85 1.18 -4.33 10.04
N SER A 86 1.20 -5.29 10.96
CA SER A 86 0.09 -5.33 11.90
C SER A 86 0.27 -4.09 12.79
N PRO A 87 -0.55 -3.02 12.67
CA PRO A 87 -0.56 -2.03 13.74
C PRO A 87 -0.86 -2.80 15.03
N PRO A 88 -0.25 -2.42 16.17
CA PRO A 88 -0.48 -3.10 17.44
C PRO A 88 -1.97 -3.29 17.68
N SER A 89 -2.36 -4.49 18.11
CA SER A 89 -3.75 -4.92 18.32
C SER A 89 -4.56 -3.80 19.00
N GLY A 90 -5.52 -3.23 18.26
CA GLY A 90 -6.29 -2.06 18.72
C GLY A 90 -6.62 -1.01 17.65
N GLN A 91 -6.21 -1.18 16.39
CA GLN A 91 -6.53 -0.21 15.33
C GLN A 91 -7.31 -0.85 14.17
N SER A 92 -8.57 -0.45 14.05
CA SER A 92 -9.41 -0.71 12.88
C SER A 92 -8.90 0.09 11.68
N LYS A 93 -9.05 -0.49 10.47
CA LYS A 93 -8.73 0.19 9.21
C LYS A 93 -9.43 1.55 9.15
N PHE A 94 -8.65 2.59 8.86
CA PHE A 94 -9.12 3.96 8.83
C PHE A 94 -10.10 4.13 7.67
N ASN A 95 -11.39 4.20 8.00
CA ASN A 95 -12.37 4.84 7.16
C ASN A 95 -11.91 6.32 7.08
N PRO A 96 -11.49 6.89 5.94
CA PRO A 96 -11.05 8.29 5.90
C PRO A 96 -12.14 9.17 6.52
N PRO A 97 -11.78 10.18 7.31
CA PRO A 97 -12.75 10.92 8.09
C PRO A 97 -13.74 11.56 7.13
N PHE A 98 -15.00 11.71 7.55
CA PHE A 98 -16.10 12.19 6.70
C PHE A 98 -15.74 13.42 5.84
N TYR A 99 -14.94 14.35 6.39
CA TYR A 99 -14.48 15.56 5.69
C TYR A 99 -13.54 15.31 4.49
N GLN A 100 -12.76 14.23 4.48
CA GLN A 100 -11.91 13.86 3.33
C GLN A 100 -12.72 13.18 2.23
N ARG A 101 -13.78 12.47 2.61
CA ARG A 101 -14.70 11.83 1.65
C ARG A 101 -15.65 12.83 1.00
N PHE A 102 -15.93 13.92 1.70
CA PHE A 102 -16.85 14.96 1.25
C PHE A 102 -16.21 16.33 1.44
N ALA A 103 -15.27 16.69 0.55
CA ALA A 103 -14.56 17.98 0.58
C ALA A 103 -15.50 19.20 0.61
N LYS A 104 -16.74 19.05 0.12
CA LYS A 104 -17.79 20.08 0.21
C LYS A 104 -18.25 20.41 1.65
N PHE A 105 -17.90 19.57 2.62
CA PHE A 105 -18.13 19.76 4.05
C PHE A 105 -16.83 20.13 4.80
N ALA A 106 -15.77 20.49 4.09
CA ALA A 106 -14.61 21.12 4.71
C ALA A 106 -14.99 22.54 5.18
N GLY A 107 -14.98 22.77 6.49
CA GLY A 107 -15.39 24.04 7.10
C GLY A 107 -16.83 24.09 7.60
N THR A 108 -17.62 23.01 7.48
CA THR A 108 -18.90 22.95 8.21
C THR A 108 -18.62 22.83 9.71
N PRO A 109 -19.26 23.67 10.55
CA PRO A 109 -19.04 23.68 11.99
C PRO A 109 -19.35 22.32 12.62
N TYR A 110 -18.52 21.93 13.59
CA TYR A 110 -18.69 20.71 14.36
C TYR A 110 -20.00 20.80 15.17
N GLU A 111 -20.92 19.85 14.98
CA GLU A 111 -22.13 19.77 15.80
C GLU A 111 -21.81 19.09 17.14
N PHE A 112 -22.17 19.78 18.22
CA PHE A 112 -22.15 19.24 19.57
C PHE A 112 -23.48 18.52 19.83
N GLU A 113 -23.43 17.27 20.28
CA GLU A 113 -24.61 16.51 20.67
C GLU A 113 -25.13 17.06 22.03
N GLN A 114 -25.98 18.09 21.95
CA GLN A 114 -26.72 18.77 23.04
C GLN A 114 -25.96 19.64 24.05
N LEU A 115 -25.95 20.95 23.76
CA LEU A 115 -26.34 22.12 24.60
C LEU A 115 -25.90 23.35 23.80
N ALA A 116 -26.85 24.17 23.35
CA ALA A 116 -26.67 25.44 22.61
C ALA A 116 -25.31 25.59 21.88
N ASP A 117 -25.29 25.14 20.63
CA ASP A 117 -24.13 25.02 19.73
C ASP A 117 -22.94 25.93 20.06
N ILE A 118 -21.92 25.34 20.69
CA ILE A 118 -20.63 25.98 20.90
C ILE A 118 -19.89 26.00 19.55
N THR A 119 -20.12 27.00 18.71
CA THR A 119 -19.35 27.19 17.47
C THR A 119 -18.06 27.97 17.74
N GLY A 120 -16.92 27.54 17.17
CA GLY A 120 -15.64 28.25 17.34
C GLY A 120 -14.48 27.61 16.58
N THR A 121 -13.33 28.29 16.58
CA THR A 121 -12.08 27.79 16.00
C THR A 121 -11.23 27.11 17.05
N SER A 122 -10.57 26.00 16.68
CA SER A 122 -9.67 25.25 17.55
C SER A 122 -8.25 25.19 16.98
N THR A 123 -7.25 25.24 17.85
CA THR A 123 -5.83 24.98 17.52
C THR A 123 -5.29 23.95 18.50
N ILE A 124 -4.54 22.96 18.03
CA ILE A 124 -3.89 21.98 18.90
C ILE A 124 -2.69 22.65 19.57
N THR A 125 -2.66 22.67 20.91
CA THR A 125 -1.61 23.35 21.68
C THR A 125 -0.64 22.40 22.34
N ALA A 126 -1.08 21.17 22.62
CA ALA A 126 -0.24 20.09 23.09
C ALA A 126 -0.85 18.75 22.68
N ASP A 127 -0.09 17.69 22.88
CA ASP A 127 -0.56 16.36 22.54
C ASP A 127 -1.77 15.89 23.36
N ASP A 128 -2.15 16.55 24.46
CA ASP A 128 -3.33 16.24 25.26
C ASP A 128 -4.29 17.42 25.39
N ALA A 129 -4.07 18.49 24.63
CA ALA A 129 -4.79 19.74 24.77
C ALA A 129 -5.05 20.47 23.45
N PHE A 130 -6.17 21.17 23.38
CA PHE A 130 -6.45 22.13 22.32
C PHE A 130 -6.89 23.47 22.91
N SER A 131 -6.53 24.57 22.25
CA SER A 131 -7.10 25.88 22.55
C SER A 131 -8.34 26.11 21.70
N PHE A 132 -9.39 26.60 22.33
CA PHE A 132 -10.67 26.87 21.72
C PHE A 132 -11.11 28.30 21.99
N THR A 133 -11.40 29.05 20.94
CA THR A 133 -12.03 30.37 21.08
C THR A 133 -13.53 30.19 20.88
N ALA A 134 -14.27 30.15 21.99
CA ALA A 134 -15.72 30.01 21.96
C ALA A 134 -16.37 31.30 21.47
N THR A 135 -17.33 31.19 20.55
CA THR A 135 -18.24 32.29 20.18
C THR A 135 -19.57 32.22 20.95
N GLY A 136 -19.68 31.30 21.91
CA GLY A 136 -20.89 31.01 22.69
C GLY A 136 -20.57 30.53 24.11
N THR A 137 -21.32 29.56 24.62
CA THR A 137 -21.15 29.03 25.97
C THR A 137 -19.75 28.43 26.19
N VAL A 138 -19.19 28.67 27.37
CA VAL A 138 -17.88 28.15 27.75
C VAL A 138 -17.92 26.62 27.81
N PRO A 139 -16.98 25.90 27.17
CA PRO A 139 -16.92 24.45 27.29
C PRO A 139 -16.72 24.03 28.75
N GLN A 140 -17.34 22.92 29.14
CA GLN A 140 -17.26 22.37 30.50
C GLN A 140 -16.64 20.97 30.47
N ALA A 141 -16.02 20.58 31.58
CA ALA A 141 -15.59 19.20 31.78
C ALA A 141 -16.79 18.25 31.65
N LYS A 142 -16.54 17.01 31.19
CA LYS A 142 -17.51 15.96 30.84
C LYS A 142 -18.34 16.20 29.58
N GLN A 143 -18.15 17.32 28.88
CA GLN A 143 -18.69 17.47 27.53
C GLN A 143 -17.86 16.68 26.53
N PHE A 144 -18.49 16.27 25.42
CA PHE A 144 -17.81 15.57 24.34
C PHE A 144 -17.55 16.50 23.16
N VAL A 145 -16.38 16.34 22.54
CA VAL A 145 -16.02 17.02 21.30
C VAL A 145 -15.47 16.01 20.30
N THR A 146 -15.80 16.20 19.02
CA THR A 146 -15.32 15.33 17.94
C THR A 146 -14.13 16.00 17.26
N ILE A 147 -12.93 15.47 17.50
CA ILE A 147 -11.68 15.95 16.89
C ILE A 147 -11.16 14.86 15.95
N PHE A 148 -10.87 15.23 14.70
CA PHE A 148 -10.48 14.29 13.64
C PHE A 148 -11.46 13.12 13.44
N GLY A 149 -12.75 13.34 13.71
CA GLY A 149 -13.78 12.30 13.62
C GLY A 149 -13.83 11.35 14.82
N ILE A 150 -13.08 11.62 15.89
CA ILE A 150 -13.09 10.82 17.12
C ILE A 150 -13.74 11.63 18.25
N LYS A 151 -14.79 11.07 18.88
CA LYS A 151 -15.46 11.65 20.05
C LYS A 151 -14.56 11.53 21.28
N ARG A 152 -14.35 12.65 21.99
CA ARG A 152 -13.46 12.75 23.17
C ARG A 152 -14.16 13.51 24.30
N GLU A 153 -14.00 13.02 25.53
CA GLU A 153 -14.50 13.69 26.73
C GLU A 153 -13.51 14.75 27.21
N ILE A 154 -13.96 15.99 27.36
CA ILE A 154 -13.20 17.08 27.96
C ILE A 154 -13.01 16.79 29.46
N VAL A 155 -11.76 16.62 29.88
CA VAL A 155 -11.42 16.26 31.27
C VAL A 155 -11.20 17.50 32.13
N ALA A 156 -10.68 18.57 31.54
CA ALA A 156 -10.49 19.85 32.20
C ALA A 156 -10.57 20.99 31.18
N VAL A 157 -11.07 22.14 31.62
CA VAL A 157 -11.07 23.40 30.85
C VAL A 157 -10.34 24.44 31.69
N SER A 158 -9.45 25.20 31.06
CA SER A 158 -8.68 26.25 31.73
C SER A 158 -8.54 27.48 30.82
N GLY A 159 -8.27 28.64 31.43
CA GLY A 159 -8.14 29.92 30.74
C GLY A 159 -9.42 30.76 30.74
N GLY A 160 -9.25 32.09 30.64
CA GLY A 160 -10.34 33.07 30.44
C GLY A 160 -10.47 33.49 28.97
N GLY A 161 -10.14 32.56 28.06
CA GLY A 161 -9.89 32.76 26.64
C GLY A 161 -8.40 32.59 26.27
N PRO A 162 -8.09 32.15 25.03
CA PRO A 162 -8.67 30.94 24.43
C PRO A 162 -8.68 29.78 25.43
N TYR A 163 -9.77 29.02 25.51
CA TYR A 163 -9.94 27.95 26.48
C TYR A 163 -9.06 26.76 26.14
N ILE A 164 -8.20 26.34 27.06
CA ILE A 164 -7.40 25.13 26.92
C ILE A 164 -8.20 23.98 27.50
N CYS A 165 -8.65 23.09 26.62
CA CYS A 165 -9.38 21.88 26.98
C CYS A 165 -8.43 20.68 26.93
N LYS A 166 -8.41 19.86 27.98
CA LYS A 166 -7.57 18.65 28.09
C LYS A 166 -8.38 17.38 27.94
N PHE A 167 -7.75 16.30 27.47
CA PHE A 167 -8.37 14.99 27.25
C PHE A 167 -7.65 13.85 27.98
N ARG A 168 -8.36 12.74 28.19
CA ARG A 168 -7.79 11.42 28.45
C ARG A 168 -8.15 10.50 27.27
N PRO A 169 -7.23 9.70 26.69
CA PRO A 169 -5.76 9.79 26.66
C PRO A 169 -5.24 10.88 25.68
N LYS A 170 -3.91 11.03 25.58
CA LYS A 170 -3.17 11.86 24.62
C LYS A 170 -3.83 11.80 23.22
N LEU A 171 -4.06 12.95 22.59
CA LEU A 171 -4.32 13.12 21.15
C LEU A 171 -3.10 12.63 20.34
N THR A 172 -2.85 11.33 20.34
CA THR A 172 -2.07 10.67 19.29
C THR A 172 -2.92 10.59 18.03
N GLY A 173 -3.27 11.77 17.51
CA GLY A 173 -3.77 12.00 16.17
C GLY A 173 -2.66 12.55 15.29
N GLY A 174 -1.41 12.10 15.49
CA GLY A 174 -0.50 12.08 14.35
C GLY A 174 -1.16 11.18 13.32
N ALA A 175 -1.37 11.66 12.10
CA ALA A 175 -1.67 10.77 10.98
C ALA A 175 -0.75 9.55 11.12
N PRO A 176 -1.24 8.30 10.96
CA PRO A 176 -0.37 7.15 10.97
C PRO A 176 0.75 7.45 9.99
N THR A 177 1.91 7.83 10.52
CA THR A 177 3.10 8.02 9.72
C THR A 177 3.44 6.59 9.45
N ALA A 178 3.11 6.13 8.23
CA ALA A 178 3.45 4.79 7.78
C ALA A 178 4.88 4.56 8.25
N GLY A 179 5.04 3.66 9.23
CA GLY A 179 6.34 3.43 9.82
C GLY A 179 7.20 2.94 8.69
N THR A 180 8.15 3.77 8.22
CA THR A 180 9.08 3.35 7.18
C THR A 180 9.78 2.11 7.69
N VAL A 181 9.48 0.96 7.09
CA VAL A 181 10.21 -0.27 7.34
C VAL A 181 11.54 -0.10 6.61
N THR A 182 12.62 -0.13 7.36
CA THR A 182 13.97 -0.03 6.82
C THR A 182 14.66 -1.35 7.12
N ALA A 183 15.10 -2.03 6.06
CA ALA A 183 15.77 -3.31 6.13
C ALA A 183 16.91 -3.35 5.10
N THR A 184 17.98 -4.06 5.44
CA THR A 184 19.13 -4.30 4.55
C THR A 184 19.57 -5.76 4.61
N ALA A 185 20.18 -6.27 3.55
CA ALA A 185 20.80 -7.60 3.56
C ALA A 185 21.89 -7.68 4.65
N ALA A 186 21.76 -8.60 5.60
CA ALA A 186 22.70 -8.78 6.70
C ALA A 186 24.00 -9.49 6.27
N GLY A 187 23.91 -10.30 5.21
CA GLY A 187 25.03 -10.97 4.55
C GLY A 187 24.87 -10.95 3.04
N ALA A 188 25.95 -11.23 2.31
CA ALA A 188 25.89 -11.40 0.86
C ALA A 188 25.19 -12.72 0.50
N ALA A 189 24.39 -12.70 -0.57
CA ALA A 189 23.70 -13.88 -1.09
C ALA A 189 23.90 -13.96 -2.60
N SER A 190 24.21 -15.15 -3.12
CA SER A 190 24.45 -15.37 -4.54
C SER A 190 23.16 -15.53 -5.34
N LEU A 191 23.25 -15.35 -6.65
CA LEU A 191 22.22 -15.72 -7.62
C LEU A 191 21.69 -17.13 -7.35
N ASN A 192 20.37 -17.28 -7.43
CA ASN A 192 19.60 -18.50 -7.13
C ASN A 192 19.57 -18.93 -5.65
N ALA A 193 20.08 -18.13 -4.71
CA ALA A 193 19.84 -18.40 -3.31
C ALA A 193 18.33 -18.32 -2.98
N THR A 194 17.86 -19.25 -2.15
CA THR A 194 16.50 -19.27 -1.59
C THR A 194 16.45 -18.80 -0.15
N LEU A 195 17.62 -18.58 0.47
CA LEU A 195 17.75 -18.06 1.82
C LEU A 195 18.41 -16.68 1.77
N LEU A 196 17.86 -15.73 2.51
CA LEU A 196 18.39 -14.38 2.63
C LEU A 196 18.37 -13.92 4.08
N ASP A 197 19.54 -13.55 4.61
CA ASP A 197 19.64 -12.98 5.95
C ASP A 197 19.39 -11.46 5.86
N VAL A 198 18.41 -10.95 6.59
CA VAL A 198 17.94 -9.55 6.54
C VAL A 198 17.96 -8.92 7.92
N ALA A 199 18.62 -7.77 8.04
CA ALA A 199 18.64 -6.95 9.25
C ALA A 199 17.62 -5.81 9.14
N PHE A 200 16.69 -5.74 10.10
CA PHE A 200 15.69 -4.68 10.19
C PHE A 200 16.18 -3.56 11.12
N GLN A 201 16.36 -2.35 10.58
CA GLN A 201 16.67 -1.16 11.38
C GLN A 201 15.41 -0.58 12.04
N LYS A 202 14.27 -0.69 11.36
CA LYS A 202 12.97 -0.17 11.81
C LYS A 202 11.85 -1.02 11.23
N GLY A 203 10.82 -1.32 12.03
CA GLY A 203 9.68 -2.13 11.64
C GLY A 203 9.39 -3.26 12.65
N GLY A 204 8.31 -3.99 12.41
CA GLY A 204 8.01 -5.24 13.12
C GLY A 204 8.76 -6.45 12.51
N PRO A 205 8.67 -7.63 13.13
CA PRO A 205 9.21 -8.86 12.55
C PRO A 205 8.57 -9.13 11.17
N PRO A 206 9.32 -9.66 10.18
CA PRO A 206 8.74 -10.17 8.95
C PRO A 206 7.87 -11.40 9.24
N GLU A 207 6.76 -11.53 8.52
CA GLU A 207 5.84 -12.66 8.61
C GLU A 207 5.80 -13.42 7.28
N PRO A 208 5.58 -14.75 7.30
CA PRO A 208 5.27 -15.53 6.11
C PRO A 208 4.13 -14.91 5.28
N GLY A 209 4.31 -14.87 3.96
CA GLY A 209 3.41 -14.26 3.00
C GLY A 209 3.69 -12.78 2.72
N ASN A 210 4.53 -12.12 3.52
CA ASN A 210 4.89 -10.73 3.25
C ASN A 210 5.73 -10.60 1.98
N PHE A 211 5.47 -9.54 1.24
CA PHE A 211 6.23 -9.19 0.04
C PHE A 211 7.35 -8.19 0.36
N PHE A 212 8.45 -8.31 -0.37
CA PHE A 212 9.52 -7.31 -0.40
C PHE A 212 10.14 -7.24 -1.79
N SER A 213 10.86 -6.16 -2.10
CA SER A 213 11.60 -6.06 -3.34
C SER A 213 13.06 -5.69 -3.13
N ILE A 214 13.93 -6.24 -3.98
CA ILE A 214 15.34 -5.87 -4.08
C ILE A 214 15.55 -5.35 -5.51
N GLY A 215 15.91 -4.08 -5.63
CA GLY A 215 15.90 -3.39 -6.92
C GLY A 215 14.50 -3.40 -7.54
N ALA A 216 14.35 -4.00 -8.72
CA ALA A 216 13.07 -4.09 -9.44
C ALA A 216 12.48 -5.52 -9.46
N ARG A 217 12.87 -6.37 -8.50
CA ARG A 217 12.42 -7.76 -8.38
C ARG A 217 11.63 -7.97 -7.10
N LEU A 218 10.50 -8.65 -7.21
CA LEU A 218 9.61 -8.95 -6.11
C LEU A 218 9.86 -10.35 -5.54
N TYR A 219 9.77 -10.48 -4.23
CA TYR A 219 9.92 -11.72 -3.49
C TYR A 219 8.83 -11.82 -2.43
N SER A 220 8.44 -13.05 -2.09
CA SER A 220 7.56 -13.38 -0.98
C SER A 220 8.33 -14.19 0.05
N ILE A 221 8.01 -14.00 1.32
CA ILE A 221 8.60 -14.72 2.44
C ILE A 221 7.81 -16.01 2.67
N ASN A 222 8.45 -17.17 2.57
CA ASN A 222 7.86 -18.45 2.94
C ASN A 222 7.96 -18.68 4.45
N THR A 223 9.15 -18.48 5.02
CA THR A 223 9.42 -18.57 6.46
C THR A 223 10.38 -17.46 6.88
N ALA A 224 10.33 -17.08 8.16
CA ALA A 224 11.21 -16.09 8.74
C ALA A 224 11.69 -16.55 10.12
N ASP A 225 12.98 -16.84 10.24
CA ASP A 225 13.60 -17.33 11.46
C ASP A 225 14.51 -16.25 12.07
N LEU A 226 14.31 -15.91 13.35
CA LEU A 226 15.19 -14.95 14.05
C LEU A 226 16.54 -15.62 14.36
N ILE A 227 17.63 -15.09 13.80
CA ILE A 227 18.99 -15.63 13.98
C ILE A 227 19.90 -14.75 14.85
N ALA A 228 19.58 -13.47 14.96
CA ALA A 228 20.24 -12.51 15.86
C ALA A 228 19.27 -11.35 16.16
N PRO A 229 19.54 -10.46 17.14
CA PRO A 229 18.67 -9.31 17.39
C PRO A 229 18.37 -8.52 16.11
N ASN A 230 17.09 -8.39 15.77
CA ASN A 230 16.58 -7.75 14.54
C ASN A 230 17.11 -8.30 13.21
N THR A 231 17.72 -9.50 13.20
CA THR A 231 18.21 -10.16 11.99
C THR A 231 17.48 -11.47 11.79
N TYR A 232 16.82 -11.61 10.64
CA TYR A 232 16.00 -12.75 10.28
C TYR A 232 16.59 -13.47 9.06
N ARG A 233 16.61 -14.79 9.09
CA ARG A 233 16.82 -15.63 7.92
C ARG A 233 15.47 -15.85 7.25
N LEU A 234 15.34 -15.36 6.03
CA LEU A 234 14.12 -15.48 5.24
C LEU A 234 14.29 -16.63 4.24
N ASP A 235 13.37 -17.59 4.24
CA ASP A 235 13.16 -18.46 3.07
C ASP A 235 12.28 -17.70 2.08
N ILE A 236 12.75 -17.57 0.85
CA ILE A 236 12.18 -16.63 -0.12
C ILE A 236 11.75 -17.34 -1.40
N TRP A 237 10.69 -16.82 -2.00
CA TRP A 237 10.19 -17.28 -3.30
C TRP A 237 9.83 -16.08 -4.19
N PRO A 238 10.21 -16.08 -5.49
CA PRO A 238 11.16 -16.98 -6.16
C PRO A 238 12.58 -16.88 -5.60
N TRP A 239 13.50 -17.71 -6.09
CA TRP A 239 14.92 -17.57 -5.76
C TRP A 239 15.52 -16.24 -6.27
N LEU A 240 16.63 -15.80 -5.69
CA LEU A 240 17.29 -14.55 -6.07
C LEU A 240 17.68 -14.52 -7.56
N ARG A 241 17.34 -13.43 -8.24
CA ARG A 241 17.64 -13.22 -9.68
C ARG A 241 18.95 -12.48 -9.97
N ALA A 242 19.65 -12.05 -8.93
CA ALA A 242 20.97 -11.43 -9.00
C ALA A 242 21.71 -11.65 -7.67
N ASP A 243 23.02 -11.48 -7.67
CA ASP A 243 23.79 -11.42 -6.42
C ASP A 243 23.34 -10.21 -5.60
N VAL A 244 23.19 -10.41 -4.29
CA VAL A 244 22.83 -9.37 -3.32
C VAL A 244 24.03 -9.16 -2.42
N ALA A 245 24.60 -7.96 -2.46
CA ALA A 245 25.69 -7.58 -1.56
C ALA A 245 25.18 -7.35 -0.13
N GLN A 246 26.05 -7.57 0.85
CA GLN A 246 25.77 -7.17 2.23
C GLN A 246 25.48 -5.66 2.29
N GLY A 247 24.46 -5.28 3.05
CA GLY A 247 24.00 -3.90 3.19
C GLY A 247 23.09 -3.42 2.05
N ALA A 248 22.81 -4.24 1.03
CA ALA A 248 21.85 -3.89 -0.02
C ALA A 248 20.48 -3.55 0.58
N GLU A 249 19.85 -2.48 0.09
CA GLU A 249 18.55 -2.02 0.55
C GLU A 249 17.45 -3.01 0.14
N ILE A 250 16.55 -3.31 1.07
CA ILE A 250 15.40 -4.17 0.86
C ILE A 250 14.13 -3.37 1.15
N ASN A 251 13.31 -3.18 0.12
CA ASN A 251 12.09 -2.37 0.22
C ASN A 251 10.91 -3.24 0.66
N PHE A 252 10.40 -3.00 1.87
CA PHE A 252 9.16 -3.59 2.41
C PHE A 252 7.98 -2.61 2.40
N VAL A 253 8.21 -1.32 2.13
CA VAL A 253 7.18 -0.27 2.25
C VAL A 253 6.32 -0.20 1.00
N SER A 254 6.97 -0.27 -0.17
CA SER A 254 6.32 -0.21 -1.47
C SER A 254 6.96 -1.21 -2.43
N PRO A 255 6.97 -2.51 -2.08
CA PRO A 255 7.65 -3.49 -2.88
C PRO A 255 7.02 -3.56 -4.27
N ALA A 256 7.87 -3.65 -5.28
CA ALA A 256 7.42 -3.59 -6.65
C ALA A 256 8.22 -4.49 -7.58
N CYS A 257 7.59 -4.90 -8.67
CA CYS A 257 8.14 -5.79 -9.67
C CYS A 257 8.21 -5.08 -11.01
N GLU A 258 9.33 -5.18 -11.72
CA GLU A 258 9.39 -4.78 -13.12
C GLU A 258 8.64 -5.80 -13.97
N MET A 259 7.59 -5.33 -14.65
CA MET A 259 6.72 -6.17 -15.46
C MET A 259 6.45 -5.53 -16.82
N ARG A 260 5.90 -6.32 -17.72
CA ARG A 260 5.36 -5.91 -19.03
C ARG A 260 3.94 -6.43 -19.16
N LEU A 261 3.16 -5.90 -20.11
CA LEU A 261 1.85 -6.48 -20.42
C LEU A 261 1.98 -7.97 -20.77
N ALA A 262 1.04 -8.79 -20.32
CA ALA A 262 1.09 -10.23 -20.59
C ALA A 262 0.93 -10.49 -22.10
N SER A 263 0.10 -9.69 -22.79
CA SER A 263 -0.04 -9.71 -24.25
C SER A 263 -0.18 -8.30 -24.87
N ASP A 264 0.11 -8.16 -26.16
CA ASP A 264 -0.15 -6.91 -26.91
C ASP A 264 -1.66 -6.67 -27.12
N ALA A 265 -2.42 -7.76 -27.20
CA ALA A 265 -3.87 -7.74 -27.32
C ALA A 265 -4.51 -7.05 -26.10
N GLU A 266 -4.05 -7.34 -24.88
CA GLU A 266 -4.58 -6.71 -23.66
C GLU A 266 -4.50 -5.18 -23.70
N GLY A 267 -3.37 -4.62 -24.15
CA GLY A 267 -3.23 -3.17 -24.28
C GLY A 267 -4.18 -2.59 -25.33
N THR A 268 -4.27 -3.25 -26.48
CA THR A 268 -5.10 -2.80 -27.62
C THR A 268 -6.60 -2.90 -27.31
N ASP A 269 -7.04 -4.03 -26.76
CA ASP A 269 -8.43 -4.30 -26.40
C ASP A 269 -8.89 -3.37 -25.28
N THR A 270 -8.02 -3.10 -24.31
CA THR A 270 -8.30 -2.11 -23.26
C THR A 270 -8.47 -0.71 -23.84
N LEU A 271 -7.56 -0.27 -24.71
CA LEU A 271 -7.68 1.06 -25.33
C LEU A 271 -8.96 1.17 -26.16
N ARG A 272 -9.34 0.10 -26.87
CA ARG A 272 -10.59 0.03 -27.64
C ARG A 272 -11.82 0.07 -26.73
N ALA A 273 -11.83 -0.72 -25.66
CA ALA A 273 -12.90 -0.72 -24.67
C ALA A 273 -13.08 0.67 -24.04
N LEU A 274 -11.97 1.35 -23.70
CA LEU A 274 -11.98 2.70 -23.15
C LEU A 274 -12.44 3.76 -24.15
N ALA A 275 -12.25 3.55 -25.45
CA ALA A 275 -12.78 4.45 -26.47
C ALA A 275 -14.30 4.36 -26.57
N LEU A 276 -14.86 3.15 -26.40
CA LEU A 276 -16.29 2.87 -26.55
C LEU A 276 -17.09 3.14 -25.28
N LEU A 277 -16.70 2.52 -24.15
CA LEU A 277 -17.54 2.45 -22.96
C LEU A 277 -17.51 3.73 -22.11
N LYS A 278 -16.56 4.64 -22.36
CA LYS A 278 -16.26 5.85 -21.57
C LYS A 278 -16.03 5.64 -20.07
N PHE A 279 -16.63 4.66 -19.41
CA PHE A 279 -16.51 4.27 -18.01
C PHE A 279 -16.71 2.77 -17.87
N GLY A 280 -16.05 2.13 -16.91
CA GLY A 280 -16.20 0.69 -16.68
C GLY A 280 -15.01 0.09 -15.94
N ASP A 281 -15.08 -1.24 -15.75
CA ASP A 281 -14.00 -2.02 -15.20
C ASP A 281 -13.06 -2.48 -16.31
N VAL A 282 -11.76 -2.33 -16.06
CA VAL A 282 -10.69 -2.80 -16.95
C VAL A 282 -9.76 -3.68 -16.15
N THR A 283 -9.48 -4.87 -16.66
CA THR A 283 -8.47 -5.76 -16.08
C THR A 283 -7.24 -5.79 -16.96
N LEU A 284 -6.10 -5.45 -16.38
CA LEU A 284 -4.79 -5.53 -17.03
C LEU A 284 -3.99 -6.68 -16.42
N ARG A 285 -3.30 -7.44 -17.26
CA ARG A 285 -2.38 -8.49 -16.81
C ARG A 285 -0.95 -8.14 -17.17
N PHE A 286 -0.05 -8.55 -16.29
CA PHE A 286 1.35 -8.26 -16.37
C PHE A 286 2.16 -9.52 -16.08
N ASP A 287 3.23 -9.71 -16.84
CA ASP A 287 4.20 -10.76 -16.59
C ASP A 287 5.54 -10.12 -16.24
N GLU A 288 6.23 -10.68 -15.26
CA GLU A 288 7.58 -10.28 -14.90
C GLU A 288 8.54 -10.34 -16.10
N VAL A 289 9.40 -9.33 -16.21
CA VAL A 289 10.45 -9.28 -17.25
C VAL A 289 11.53 -10.31 -16.92
N ALA A 290 12.00 -11.07 -17.91
CA ALA A 290 13.08 -12.04 -17.70
C ALA A 290 14.38 -11.31 -17.37
#